data_AF-A0A9X1PAV3-F1
#
_entry.id   AF-A0A9X1PAV3-F1
#
_cell.length_a   1.000
_cell.length_b   1.000
_cell.length_c   1.000
_cell.angle_alpha   90.00
_cell.angle_beta   90.00
_cell.angle_gamma   90.00
#
_symmetry.space_group_name_H-M   'P 1'
#
loop_
_entity.id
_entity.type
_entity.pdbx_description
1 polymer ?
#
loop_
_entity_poly.entity_id
_entity_poly.type
_entity_poly.pdbx_seq_one_letter_code
_entity_poly.pdbx_strand_id
1 'polypeptide(L)'
;MKKILTLLLCALSGYGHAQIGIGTLEPKAGLHIDEVSVLFSASENILNPRDIPISGTGRRMLWYIDKAAFRVGFVGGIGSTYWDMSNVGHYSFAAGLNSLASGKAGIAMGNSVIATGDAAVAIGFENRAGAASSLALGKNARANHPGACVIGDASASSVADSVYSSDSHQMNMRFTGGYRLFTSQNMTTGVLLAPGAGSWSNVSDKRKKENFGIVDSELILQKLAQLPVTYWNYKTQAATKRHIGPMAQDFYSAFQLDGIGNDTTINSVDIDGVNMAAIQALEKRTKELQLENDQLKARMAALEKQTAVLTKAVMGEMTENKVSASR
;
A
#
# COMPACT_ATOMS: atom_id res chain seq x y z
N MET A 1 -31.07 -54.28 -83.68
CA MET A 1 -31.29 -54.25 -82.22
C MET A 1 -30.15 -53.45 -81.57
N LYS A 2 -30.48 -52.33 -80.92
CA LYS A 2 -29.58 -51.28 -80.36
C LYS A 2 -28.88 -51.81 -79.08
N LYS A 3 -27.53 -51.88 -79.03
CA LYS A 3 -26.55 -50.95 -78.43
C LYS A 3 -26.73 -50.60 -76.94
N ILE A 4 -25.90 -51.24 -76.10
CA ILE A 4 -25.02 -50.75 -75.00
C ILE A 4 -25.47 -49.53 -74.16
N LEU A 5 -25.57 -49.70 -72.83
CA LEU A 5 -25.35 -48.66 -71.81
C LEU A 5 -24.98 -49.34 -70.47
N THR A 6 -23.71 -49.48 -70.14
CA THR A 6 -22.87 -48.57 -69.30
C THR A 6 -23.35 -48.41 -67.86
N LEU A 7 -22.56 -49.02 -66.96
CA LEU A 7 -22.54 -48.94 -65.51
C LEU A 7 -22.37 -47.49 -65.02
N LEU A 8 -23.05 -47.09 -63.94
CA LEU A 8 -22.55 -46.00 -63.08
C LEU A 8 -22.88 -46.27 -61.61
N LEU A 9 -21.87 -46.73 -60.89
CA LEU A 9 -21.80 -46.78 -59.43
C LEU A 9 -21.52 -45.34 -58.95
N CYS A 10 -22.43 -44.72 -58.20
CA CYS A 10 -22.17 -43.44 -57.55
C CYS A 10 -22.23 -43.63 -56.03
N ALA A 11 -21.04 -43.69 -55.42
CA ALA A 11 -20.87 -43.68 -53.98
C ALA A 11 -21.35 -42.32 -53.43
N LEU A 12 -22.39 -42.32 -52.60
CA LEU A 12 -22.70 -41.17 -51.76
C LEU A 12 -21.66 -41.08 -50.63
N SER A 13 -20.55 -40.39 -50.88
CA SER A 13 -19.76 -39.77 -49.80
C SER A 13 -20.21 -38.32 -49.64
N GLY A 14 -21.35 -38.11 -48.99
CA GLY A 14 -21.81 -36.78 -48.63
C GLY A 14 -21.09 -36.29 -47.38
N TYR A 15 -19.96 -35.58 -47.52
CA TYR A 15 -19.41 -34.75 -46.45
C TYR A 15 -20.23 -33.46 -46.35
N GLY A 16 -21.20 -33.41 -45.44
CA GLY A 16 -21.95 -32.20 -45.14
C GLY A 16 -21.17 -31.28 -44.17
N HIS A 17 -20.66 -30.14 -44.65
CA HIS A 17 -20.17 -29.06 -43.79
C HIS A 17 -21.27 -28.01 -43.63
N ALA A 18 -22.08 -28.13 -42.58
CA ALA A 18 -23.19 -27.22 -42.29
C ALA A 18 -22.88 -26.34 -41.07
N GLN A 19 -22.48 -25.08 -41.32
CA GLN A 19 -23.07 -23.81 -40.83
C GLN A 19 -22.02 -22.67 -40.75
N ILE A 20 -22.25 -21.64 -41.58
CA ILE A 20 -21.85 -20.23 -41.40
C ILE A 20 -23.15 -19.42 -41.50
N GLY A 21 -23.33 -18.41 -40.64
CA GLY A 21 -24.49 -17.52 -40.81
C GLY A 21 -24.54 -16.31 -39.88
N ILE A 22 -24.41 -15.13 -40.49
CA ILE A 22 -24.68 -13.82 -39.88
C ILE A 22 -25.98 -13.30 -40.53
N GLY A 23 -27.11 -13.35 -39.80
CA GLY A 23 -28.45 -12.88 -40.25
C GLY A 23 -29.47 -13.96 -40.67
N THR A 24 -29.16 -15.24 -40.48
CA THR A 24 -29.94 -16.44 -40.89
C THR A 24 -30.94 -16.93 -39.82
N LEU A 25 -31.92 -17.75 -40.22
CA LEU A 25 -32.93 -18.38 -39.36
C LEU A 25 -32.59 -19.76 -38.80
N GLU A 26 -31.45 -20.40 -39.14
CA GLU A 26 -30.99 -21.56 -38.36
C GLU A 26 -29.44 -21.71 -38.33
N PRO A 27 -28.70 -20.93 -37.51
CA PRO A 27 -27.35 -21.33 -37.10
C PRO A 27 -27.25 -21.60 -35.59
N LYS A 28 -26.42 -22.58 -35.20
CA LYS A 28 -26.11 -22.89 -33.78
C LYS A 28 -24.59 -22.95 -33.46
N ALA A 29 -23.73 -22.74 -34.46
CA ALA A 29 -22.44 -21.99 -34.48
C ALA A 29 -21.75 -22.24 -35.86
N GLY A 30 -20.87 -21.42 -36.44
CA GLY A 30 -20.09 -20.34 -35.80
C GLY A 30 -19.32 -19.40 -36.74
N LEU A 31 -18.30 -18.75 -36.15
CA LEU A 31 -17.29 -17.92 -36.81
C LEU A 31 -15.99 -18.74 -36.91
N HIS A 32 -15.52 -19.05 -38.12
CA HIS A 32 -14.25 -19.76 -38.41
C HIS A 32 -13.31 -18.85 -39.21
N ILE A 33 -12.06 -18.70 -38.77
CA ILE A 33 -11.01 -17.93 -39.46
C ILE A 33 -9.76 -18.83 -39.54
N ASP A 34 -9.29 -19.16 -40.76
CA ASP A 34 -8.14 -20.06 -41.01
C ASP A 34 -7.01 -19.32 -41.75
N GLU A 35 -5.77 -19.46 -41.26
CA GLU A 35 -4.51 -18.81 -41.69
C GLU A 35 -4.49 -17.27 -41.85
N VAL A 36 -5.62 -16.57 -41.73
CA VAL A 36 -5.74 -15.12 -41.98
C VAL A 36 -6.23 -14.33 -40.76
N SER A 37 -6.03 -13.01 -40.80
CA SER A 37 -6.56 -12.10 -39.77
C SER A 37 -7.95 -11.57 -40.16
N VAL A 38 -8.81 -11.34 -39.18
CA VAL A 38 -10.01 -10.52 -39.36
C VAL A 38 -9.71 -9.10 -38.92
N LEU A 39 -9.79 -8.17 -39.87
CA LEU A 39 -9.57 -6.75 -39.65
C LEU A 39 -10.91 -6.00 -39.61
N PHE A 40 -11.19 -5.37 -38.47
CA PHE A 40 -12.21 -4.32 -38.37
C PHE A 40 -11.49 -2.98 -38.36
N SER A 41 -11.76 -2.12 -39.35
CA SER A 41 -11.04 -0.85 -39.49
C SER A 41 -11.98 0.31 -39.83
N ALA A 42 -11.56 1.51 -39.41
CA ALA A 42 -12.10 2.80 -39.82
C ALA A 42 -10.95 3.82 -39.80
N SER A 43 -10.99 4.80 -40.69
CA SER A 43 -9.87 5.72 -40.96
C SER A 43 -9.89 7.00 -40.13
N GLU A 44 -11.05 7.41 -39.61
CA GLU A 44 -11.22 8.71 -38.95
C GLU A 44 -12.14 8.63 -37.73
N ASN A 45 -11.99 9.61 -36.83
CA ASN A 45 -12.94 9.82 -35.74
C ASN A 45 -14.24 10.40 -36.28
N ILE A 46 -15.36 9.76 -35.94
CA ILE A 46 -16.68 10.24 -36.33
C ILE A 46 -17.17 11.25 -35.28
N LEU A 47 -17.35 12.51 -35.71
CA LEU A 47 -17.85 13.60 -34.86
C LEU A 47 -19.29 13.37 -34.38
N ASN A 48 -20.11 12.74 -35.23
CA ASN A 48 -21.50 12.40 -34.96
C ASN A 48 -21.70 10.87 -35.08
N PRO A 49 -21.41 10.10 -34.02
CA PRO A 49 -21.55 8.65 -34.04
C PRO A 49 -22.99 8.24 -34.37
N ARG A 50 -23.15 7.17 -35.16
CA ARG A 50 -24.45 6.58 -35.49
C ARG A 50 -24.96 5.72 -34.34
N ASP A 51 -26.26 5.47 -34.31
CA ASP A 51 -26.85 4.58 -33.33
C ASP A 51 -26.20 3.19 -33.31
N ILE A 52 -26.18 2.60 -32.12
CA ILE A 52 -25.64 1.27 -31.92
C ILE A 52 -26.61 0.24 -32.53
N PRO A 53 -26.12 -0.85 -33.17
CA PRO A 53 -27.01 -1.80 -33.86
C PRO A 53 -28.06 -2.49 -32.98
N ILE A 54 -27.82 -2.55 -31.66
CA ILE A 54 -28.74 -3.13 -30.68
C ILE A 54 -28.57 -2.48 -29.32
N SER A 55 -29.67 -1.95 -28.77
CA SER A 55 -29.76 -1.36 -27.43
C SER A 55 -30.44 -2.31 -26.44
N GLY A 56 -30.61 -1.92 -25.18
CA GLY A 56 -31.39 -2.70 -24.21
C GLY A 56 -30.64 -3.84 -23.54
N THR A 57 -31.36 -4.85 -23.04
CA THR A 57 -30.78 -6.00 -22.33
C THR A 57 -30.28 -7.10 -23.28
N GLY A 58 -29.49 -8.06 -22.77
CA GLY A 58 -29.06 -9.24 -23.53
C GLY A 58 -27.56 -9.49 -23.56
N ARG A 59 -27.19 -10.66 -24.08
CA ARG A 59 -25.78 -11.06 -24.31
C ARG A 59 -25.33 -10.57 -25.67
N ARG A 60 -24.15 -9.96 -25.77
CA ARG A 60 -23.56 -9.58 -27.06
C ARG A 60 -22.04 -9.39 -26.98
N MET A 61 -21.40 -9.54 -28.12
CA MET A 61 -20.07 -9.02 -28.42
C MET A 61 -20.24 -7.97 -29.51
N LEU A 62 -19.67 -6.78 -29.32
CA LEU A 62 -19.83 -5.66 -30.23
C LEU A 62 -18.53 -4.84 -30.29
N TRP A 63 -18.02 -4.71 -31.50
CA TRP A 63 -17.09 -3.65 -31.88
C TRP A 63 -17.90 -2.48 -32.44
N TYR A 64 -17.98 -1.38 -31.69
CA TYR A 64 -18.66 -0.17 -32.10
C TYR A 64 -17.66 0.79 -32.76
N ILE A 65 -17.62 0.68 -34.10
CA ILE A 65 -16.61 1.31 -34.94
C ILE A 65 -16.57 2.83 -34.80
N ASP A 66 -17.72 3.51 -34.69
CA ASP A 66 -17.80 4.99 -34.66
C ASP A 66 -17.15 5.60 -33.42
N LYS A 67 -17.03 4.83 -32.35
CA LYS A 67 -16.33 5.24 -31.11
C LYS A 67 -15.09 4.40 -30.83
N ALA A 68 -14.67 3.52 -31.74
CA ALA A 68 -13.58 2.56 -31.52
C ALA A 68 -13.71 1.84 -30.16
N ALA A 69 -14.93 1.42 -29.81
CA ALA A 69 -15.27 0.91 -28.49
C ALA A 69 -15.63 -0.57 -28.56
N PHE A 70 -15.20 -1.35 -27.55
CA PHE A 70 -15.46 -2.78 -27.50
C PHE A 70 -16.36 -3.15 -26.33
N ARG A 71 -17.35 -4.02 -26.58
CA ARG A 71 -18.32 -4.51 -25.61
C ARG A 71 -18.42 -6.03 -25.67
N VAL A 72 -18.37 -6.71 -24.54
CA VAL A 72 -18.58 -8.16 -24.49
C VAL A 72 -19.20 -8.61 -23.17
N GLY A 73 -20.20 -9.48 -23.20
CA GLY A 73 -20.86 -9.97 -21.99
C GLY A 73 -22.37 -9.76 -21.99
N PHE A 74 -22.94 -9.44 -20.82
CA PHE A 74 -24.38 -9.36 -20.61
C PHE A 74 -24.81 -8.04 -19.98
N VAL A 75 -25.83 -7.43 -20.58
CA VAL A 75 -26.55 -6.29 -20.03
C VAL A 75 -27.88 -6.77 -19.46
N GLY A 76 -28.05 -6.70 -18.15
CA GLY A 76 -29.28 -7.01 -17.43
C GLY A 76 -30.18 -5.78 -17.26
N GLY A 77 -31.31 -5.96 -16.55
CA GLY A 77 -32.34 -4.91 -16.40
C GLY A 77 -31.84 -3.61 -15.77
N ILE A 78 -31.02 -3.69 -14.70
CA ILE A 78 -30.48 -2.52 -13.99
C ILE A 78 -29.59 -1.66 -14.90
N GLY A 79 -28.88 -2.29 -15.84
CA GLY A 79 -27.97 -1.63 -16.76
C GLY A 79 -28.50 -1.55 -18.18
N SER A 80 -29.83 -1.63 -18.40
CA SER A 80 -30.44 -1.82 -19.74
C SER A 80 -29.97 -0.84 -20.81
N THR A 81 -29.48 0.34 -20.42
CA THR A 81 -28.97 1.38 -21.33
C THR A 81 -27.43 1.53 -21.32
N TYR A 82 -26.70 0.73 -20.53
CA TYR A 82 -25.26 0.91 -20.32
C TYR A 82 -24.45 0.81 -21.61
N TRP A 83 -24.95 0.08 -22.61
CA TRP A 83 -24.31 -0.05 -23.92
C TRP A 83 -25.07 0.71 -25.02
N ASP A 84 -25.98 1.60 -24.67
CA ASP A 84 -26.58 2.52 -25.63
C ASP A 84 -25.55 3.57 -26.06
N MET A 85 -25.69 4.13 -27.25
CA MET A 85 -24.72 5.05 -27.86
C MET A 85 -24.25 6.15 -26.90
N SER A 86 -25.15 6.76 -26.13
CA SER A 86 -24.84 7.85 -25.17
C SER A 86 -23.95 7.41 -24.00
N ASN A 87 -23.97 6.13 -23.65
CA ASN A 87 -23.23 5.52 -22.55
C ASN A 87 -21.95 4.80 -22.99
N VAL A 88 -21.63 4.86 -24.29
CA VAL A 88 -20.37 4.35 -24.83
C VAL A 88 -19.37 5.50 -24.98
N GLY A 89 -18.29 5.45 -24.20
CA GLY A 89 -17.15 6.36 -24.36
C GLY A 89 -16.35 6.08 -25.63
N HIS A 90 -15.69 7.11 -26.17
CA HIS A 90 -14.70 6.92 -27.24
C HIS A 90 -13.53 6.07 -26.73
N TYR A 91 -13.04 5.12 -27.54
CA TYR A 91 -11.94 4.21 -27.23
C TYR A 91 -12.16 3.33 -25.99
N SER A 92 -13.41 3.17 -25.54
CA SER A 92 -13.68 2.54 -24.26
C SER A 92 -13.90 1.04 -24.37
N PHE A 93 -13.59 0.31 -23.31
CA PHE A 93 -13.71 -1.14 -23.21
C PHE A 93 -14.67 -1.50 -22.06
N ALA A 94 -15.70 -2.28 -22.34
CA ALA A 94 -16.55 -2.85 -21.30
C ALA A 94 -16.71 -4.36 -21.47
N ALA A 95 -16.46 -5.12 -20.40
CA ALA A 95 -16.55 -6.58 -20.42
C ALA A 95 -17.19 -7.16 -19.15
N GLY A 96 -18.14 -8.08 -19.31
CA GLY A 96 -18.77 -8.82 -18.20
C GLY A 96 -20.25 -8.50 -18.02
N LEU A 97 -20.73 -8.51 -16.77
CA LEU A 97 -22.12 -8.31 -16.39
C LEU A 97 -22.36 -6.85 -16.01
N ASN A 98 -23.31 -6.16 -16.64
CA ASN A 98 -23.71 -4.78 -16.27
C ASN A 98 -22.52 -3.81 -16.15
N SER A 99 -21.58 -3.88 -17.10
CA SER A 99 -20.40 -3.00 -17.11
C SER A 99 -20.66 -1.73 -17.93
N LEU A 100 -20.43 -0.56 -17.35
CA LEU A 100 -20.59 0.75 -17.98
C LEU A 100 -19.23 1.42 -18.18
N ALA A 101 -18.83 1.68 -19.42
CA ALA A 101 -17.63 2.45 -19.76
C ALA A 101 -18.00 3.66 -20.64
N SER A 102 -18.49 4.73 -20.01
CA SER A 102 -18.96 5.94 -20.69
C SER A 102 -17.90 7.04 -20.81
N GLY A 103 -16.88 7.03 -19.94
CA GLY A 103 -15.76 7.96 -20.05
C GLY A 103 -14.89 7.67 -21.29
N LYS A 104 -14.28 8.71 -21.87
CA LYS A 104 -13.32 8.54 -22.98
C LYS A 104 -12.14 7.70 -22.52
N ALA A 105 -11.74 6.69 -23.29
CA ALA A 105 -10.73 5.70 -22.93
C ALA A 105 -11.01 4.95 -21.61
N GLY A 106 -12.27 4.89 -21.18
CA GLY A 106 -12.67 4.20 -19.96
C GLY A 106 -12.60 2.68 -20.09
N ILE A 107 -12.25 2.00 -19.00
CA ILE A 107 -12.21 0.54 -18.91
C ILE A 107 -13.13 0.07 -17.78
N ALA A 108 -14.14 -0.74 -18.10
CA ALA A 108 -15.04 -1.35 -17.12
C ALA A 108 -15.07 -2.86 -17.31
N MET A 109 -14.47 -3.63 -16.40
CA MET A 109 -14.40 -5.09 -16.51
C MET A 109 -14.87 -5.80 -15.25
N GLY A 110 -15.89 -6.65 -15.36
CA GLY A 110 -16.37 -7.49 -14.28
C GLY A 110 -17.89 -7.44 -14.12
N ASN A 111 -18.38 -7.38 -12.88
CA ASN A 111 -19.81 -7.38 -12.57
C ASN A 111 -20.22 -6.07 -11.91
N SER A 112 -21.17 -5.37 -12.53
CA SER A 112 -21.77 -4.13 -12.03
C SER A 112 -20.73 -3.03 -11.79
N VAL A 113 -19.75 -2.94 -12.69
CA VAL A 113 -18.66 -1.95 -12.64
C VAL A 113 -18.97 -0.73 -13.52
N ILE A 114 -18.55 0.44 -13.06
CA ILE A 114 -18.86 1.73 -13.68
C ILE A 114 -17.57 2.56 -13.85
N ALA A 115 -17.19 2.86 -15.09
CA ALA A 115 -16.10 3.78 -15.45
C ALA A 115 -16.69 4.96 -16.25
N THR A 116 -16.98 6.06 -15.55
CA THR A 116 -17.62 7.25 -16.14
C THR A 116 -16.64 8.41 -16.33
N GLY A 117 -15.50 8.40 -15.65
CA GLY A 117 -14.46 9.41 -15.84
C GLY A 117 -13.62 9.14 -17.10
N ASP A 118 -13.06 10.19 -17.68
CA ASP A 118 -12.11 10.06 -18.79
C ASP A 118 -10.84 9.33 -18.32
N ALA A 119 -10.38 8.35 -19.09
CA ALA A 119 -9.30 7.42 -18.76
C ALA A 119 -9.50 6.68 -17.43
N ALA A 120 -10.74 6.55 -16.96
CA ALA A 120 -11.04 5.86 -15.71
C ALA A 120 -11.06 4.34 -15.89
N VAL A 121 -10.61 3.60 -14.87
CA VAL A 121 -10.50 2.14 -14.89
C VAL A 121 -11.23 1.55 -13.69
N ALA A 122 -12.26 0.74 -13.94
CA ALA A 122 -13.01 0.00 -12.93
C ALA A 122 -12.96 -1.50 -13.23
N ILE A 123 -12.35 -2.30 -12.35
CA ILE A 123 -12.21 -3.76 -12.55
C ILE A 123 -12.60 -4.52 -11.29
N GLY A 124 -13.51 -5.49 -11.40
CA GLY A 124 -13.93 -6.36 -10.30
C GLY A 124 -15.45 -6.39 -10.10
N PHE A 125 -15.91 -6.14 -8.87
CA PHE A 125 -17.33 -6.26 -8.50
C PHE A 125 -17.84 -4.96 -7.85
N GLU A 126 -18.89 -4.37 -8.42
CA GLU A 126 -19.56 -3.17 -7.89
C GLU A 126 -18.65 -1.93 -7.72
N ASN A 127 -17.56 -1.85 -8.49
CA ASN A 127 -16.65 -0.70 -8.44
C ASN A 127 -17.16 0.50 -9.25
N ARG A 128 -16.75 1.70 -8.84
CA ARG A 128 -16.99 2.94 -9.58
C ARG A 128 -15.70 3.75 -9.70
N ALA A 129 -15.23 3.95 -10.92
CA ALA A 129 -14.21 4.93 -11.28
C ALA A 129 -14.92 6.14 -11.93
N GLY A 130 -15.26 7.11 -11.08
CA GLY A 130 -16.21 8.18 -11.40
C GLY A 130 -15.60 9.43 -12.02
N ALA A 131 -14.28 9.61 -11.92
CA ALA A 131 -13.57 10.85 -12.24
C ALA A 131 -12.39 10.63 -13.18
N ALA A 132 -11.87 11.71 -13.76
CA ALA A 132 -10.78 11.64 -14.72
C ALA A 132 -9.54 10.94 -14.14
N SER A 133 -8.96 10.02 -14.90
CA SER A 133 -7.78 9.22 -14.55
C SER A 133 -7.90 8.47 -13.21
N SER A 134 -9.12 8.11 -12.80
CA SER A 134 -9.33 7.38 -11.54
C SER A 134 -9.31 5.87 -11.74
N LEU A 135 -8.87 5.14 -10.70
CA LEU A 135 -8.73 3.68 -10.70
C LEU A 135 -9.51 3.07 -9.54
N ALA A 136 -10.40 2.13 -9.82
CA ALA A 136 -11.20 1.40 -8.83
C ALA A 136 -11.07 -0.12 -9.04
N LEU A 137 -10.46 -0.82 -8.07
CA LEU A 137 -10.16 -2.25 -8.16
C LEU A 137 -10.73 -3.05 -6.97
N GLY A 138 -11.09 -4.31 -7.23
CA GLY A 138 -11.55 -5.25 -6.21
C GLY A 138 -13.07 -5.24 -6.03
N LYS A 139 -13.56 -5.06 -4.80
CA LYS A 139 -15.01 -5.02 -4.50
C LYS A 139 -15.41 -3.70 -3.83
N ASN A 140 -16.46 -3.05 -4.34
CA ASN A 140 -17.02 -1.81 -3.79
C ASN A 140 -15.97 -0.69 -3.58
N ALA A 141 -15.06 -0.52 -4.54
CA ALA A 141 -14.12 0.60 -4.60
C ALA A 141 -14.75 1.80 -5.34
N ARG A 142 -14.64 3.00 -4.78
CA ARG A 142 -15.28 4.24 -5.28
C ARG A 142 -14.24 5.35 -5.46
N ALA A 143 -13.63 5.41 -6.64
CA ALA A 143 -12.66 6.43 -7.02
C ALA A 143 -13.36 7.60 -7.73
N ASN A 144 -13.93 8.50 -6.94
CA ASN A 144 -14.82 9.59 -7.38
C ASN A 144 -14.12 10.94 -7.55
N HIS A 145 -12.81 11.03 -7.29
CA HIS A 145 -12.02 12.25 -7.46
C HIS A 145 -10.92 12.06 -8.52
N PRO A 146 -10.51 13.13 -9.24
CA PRO A 146 -9.48 13.05 -10.27
C PRO A 146 -8.18 12.42 -9.76
N GLY A 147 -7.61 11.50 -10.56
CA GLY A 147 -6.35 10.83 -10.23
C GLY A 147 -6.38 9.93 -8.99
N ALA A 148 -7.56 9.67 -8.39
CA ALA A 148 -7.65 8.82 -7.22
C ALA A 148 -7.54 7.32 -7.58
N CYS A 149 -6.83 6.56 -6.76
CA CYS A 149 -6.72 5.11 -6.83
C CYS A 149 -7.39 4.49 -5.60
N VAL A 150 -8.36 3.62 -5.80
CA VAL A 150 -9.09 2.95 -4.72
C VAL A 150 -9.08 1.45 -4.93
N ILE A 151 -8.60 0.71 -3.92
CA ILE A 151 -8.54 -0.75 -3.94
C ILE A 151 -9.29 -1.31 -2.73
N GLY A 152 -10.36 -2.04 -2.98
CA GLY A 152 -11.21 -2.64 -1.96
C GLY A 152 -11.08 -4.16 -1.90
N ASP A 153 -10.94 -4.71 -0.70
CA ASP A 153 -11.06 -6.15 -0.46
C ASP A 153 -12.52 -6.66 -0.56
N ALA A 154 -12.69 -7.98 -0.46
CA ALA A 154 -14.00 -8.63 -0.56
C ALA A 154 -14.92 -8.44 0.67
N SER A 155 -14.48 -7.69 1.69
CA SER A 155 -15.16 -7.60 2.99
C SER A 155 -16.43 -6.74 2.98
N ALA A 156 -16.60 -5.87 1.97
CA ALA A 156 -17.82 -5.06 1.85
C ALA A 156 -19.05 -5.97 1.70
N SER A 157 -20.06 -5.79 2.57
CA SER A 157 -21.31 -6.53 2.51
C SER A 157 -22.39 -5.78 1.72
N SER A 158 -22.24 -4.46 1.61
CA SER A 158 -23.11 -3.58 0.83
C SER A 158 -22.33 -2.42 0.22
N VAL A 159 -23.00 -1.61 -0.59
CA VAL A 159 -22.45 -0.34 -1.12
C VAL A 159 -22.13 0.67 -0.01
N ALA A 160 -22.77 0.59 1.16
CA ALA A 160 -22.47 1.44 2.31
C ALA A 160 -21.09 1.15 2.90
N ASP A 161 -20.58 -0.07 2.73
CA ASP A 161 -19.26 -0.50 3.17
C ASP A 161 -18.19 -0.23 2.10
N SER A 162 -18.46 0.62 1.11
CA SER A 162 -17.50 0.90 0.05
C SER A 162 -16.26 1.62 0.59
N VAL A 163 -15.13 1.43 -0.10
CA VAL A 163 -13.94 2.26 0.10
C VAL A 163 -14.06 3.47 -0.82
N TYR A 164 -13.91 4.67 -0.28
CA TYR A 164 -14.06 5.92 -1.03
C TYR A 164 -12.74 6.69 -1.10
N SER A 165 -12.46 7.29 -2.25
CA SER A 165 -11.55 8.43 -2.34
C SER A 165 -12.15 9.64 -1.62
N SER A 166 -11.37 10.37 -0.84
CA SER A 166 -11.78 11.60 -0.16
C SER A 166 -11.35 12.88 -0.87
N ASP A 167 -10.33 12.80 -1.72
CA ASP A 167 -9.80 13.92 -2.49
C ASP A 167 -9.11 13.41 -3.77
N SER A 168 -8.68 14.35 -4.61
CA SER A 168 -7.92 14.10 -5.83
C SER A 168 -6.51 13.61 -5.53
N HIS A 169 -5.94 12.80 -6.42
CA HIS A 169 -4.55 12.32 -6.37
C HIS A 169 -4.18 11.51 -5.12
N GLN A 170 -5.14 10.81 -4.52
CA GLN A 170 -4.94 9.94 -3.36
C GLN A 170 -4.99 8.46 -3.72
N MET A 171 -4.28 7.64 -2.95
CA MET A 171 -4.42 6.19 -2.99
C MET A 171 -5.05 5.69 -1.69
N ASN A 172 -6.23 5.06 -1.79
CA ASN A 172 -6.96 4.51 -0.67
C ASN A 172 -7.07 3.00 -0.84
N MET A 173 -6.56 2.25 0.14
CA MET A 173 -6.62 0.79 0.16
C MET A 173 -7.37 0.35 1.42
N ARG A 174 -8.20 -0.69 1.31
CA ARG A 174 -8.75 -1.39 2.49
C ARG A 174 -8.58 -2.89 2.34
N PHE A 175 -7.82 -3.46 3.27
CA PHE A 175 -7.69 -4.89 3.49
C PHE A 175 -7.92 -5.20 4.97
N THR A 176 -9.13 -5.67 5.28
CA THR A 176 -9.57 -5.96 6.66
C THR A 176 -8.79 -7.09 7.32
N GLY A 177 -8.18 -7.97 6.52
CA GLY A 177 -7.21 -8.98 6.98
C GLY A 177 -5.80 -8.43 7.27
N GLY A 178 -5.57 -7.13 7.11
CA GLY A 178 -4.28 -6.49 7.31
C GLY A 178 -3.42 -6.38 6.04
N TYR A 179 -2.23 -5.81 6.19
CA TYR A 179 -1.25 -5.57 5.13
C TYR A 179 0.04 -6.32 5.38
N ARG A 180 0.68 -6.76 4.30
CA ARG A 180 2.00 -7.38 4.33
C ARG A 180 2.80 -6.89 3.12
N LEU A 181 3.96 -6.31 3.37
CA LEU A 181 4.86 -5.78 2.35
C LEU A 181 6.24 -6.37 2.58
N PHE A 182 6.64 -7.32 1.73
CA PHE A 182 7.94 -8.00 1.83
C PHE A 182 8.87 -7.56 0.71
N THR A 183 10.15 -7.43 1.04
CA THR A 183 11.21 -7.00 0.10
C THR A 183 12.25 -8.10 -0.16
N SER A 184 12.01 -9.31 0.34
CA SER A 184 12.81 -10.49 0.05
C SER A 184 11.92 -11.68 -0.30
N GLN A 185 12.41 -12.55 -1.18
CA GLN A 185 11.69 -13.74 -1.66
C GLN A 185 11.24 -14.64 -0.50
N ASN A 186 12.09 -14.78 0.53
CA ASN A 186 11.82 -15.62 1.70
C ASN A 186 11.05 -14.89 2.81
N MET A 187 10.54 -13.69 2.54
CA MET A 187 9.77 -12.87 3.50
C MET A 187 10.55 -12.62 4.81
N THR A 188 11.87 -12.52 4.71
CA THR A 188 12.78 -12.27 5.83
C THR A 188 12.91 -10.79 6.16
N THR A 189 12.55 -9.91 5.21
CA THR A 189 12.54 -8.45 5.37
C THR A 189 11.21 -7.87 4.90
N GLY A 190 10.69 -6.88 5.63
CA GLY A 190 9.41 -6.24 5.32
C GLY A 190 8.66 -5.72 6.54
N VAL A 191 7.43 -5.28 6.30
CA VAL A 191 6.50 -4.74 7.31
C VAL A 191 5.13 -5.40 7.24
N LEU A 192 4.46 -5.45 8.39
CA LEU A 192 3.12 -6.00 8.55
C LEU A 192 2.22 -4.98 9.27
N LEU A 193 0.96 -4.90 8.87
CA LEU A 193 -0.11 -4.22 9.61
C LEU A 193 -1.18 -5.25 9.91
N ALA A 194 -1.37 -5.63 11.17
CA ALA A 194 -2.35 -6.65 11.55
C ALA A 194 -3.80 -6.16 11.34
N PRO A 195 -4.80 -7.06 11.26
CA PRO A 195 -6.21 -6.67 11.26
C PRO A 195 -6.53 -5.69 12.39
N GLY A 196 -7.09 -4.52 12.06
CA GLY A 196 -7.47 -3.49 13.04
C GLY A 196 -6.29 -2.75 13.71
N ALA A 197 -5.05 -2.97 13.29
CA ALA A 197 -3.89 -2.30 13.86
C ALA A 197 -3.71 -0.88 13.32
N GLY A 198 -3.20 0.03 14.17
CA GLY A 198 -2.88 1.42 13.83
C GLY A 198 -1.39 1.70 13.56
N SER A 199 -0.52 0.69 13.67
CA SER A 199 0.93 0.84 13.51
C SER A 199 1.57 -0.38 12.83
N TRP A 200 2.64 -0.12 12.08
CA TRP A 200 3.41 -1.17 11.39
C TRP A 200 4.27 -1.97 12.37
N SER A 201 4.40 -3.26 12.08
CA SER A 201 5.35 -4.18 12.70
C SER A 201 6.44 -4.54 11.70
N ASN A 202 7.70 -4.23 12.01
CA ASN A 202 8.85 -4.64 11.22
C ASN A 202 9.17 -6.12 11.44
N VAL A 203 9.58 -6.84 10.39
CA VAL A 203 10.09 -8.22 10.55
C VAL A 203 11.38 -8.17 11.38
N SER A 204 11.34 -8.77 12.58
CA SER A 204 12.46 -8.76 13.53
C SER A 204 12.53 -10.07 14.32
N ASP A 205 12.66 -11.20 13.62
CA ASP A 205 12.78 -12.53 14.20
C ASP A 205 14.26 -12.93 14.32
N LYS A 206 14.69 -13.45 15.48
CA LYS A 206 16.08 -13.92 15.68
C LYS A 206 16.47 -15.01 14.68
N ARG A 207 15.52 -15.83 14.22
CA ARG A 207 15.74 -16.88 13.20
C ARG A 207 15.93 -16.32 11.78
N LYS A 208 15.64 -15.03 11.59
CA LYS A 208 15.79 -14.30 10.33
C LYS A 208 16.96 -13.30 10.39
N LYS A 209 17.74 -13.34 11.46
CA LYS A 209 18.91 -12.48 11.70
C LYS A 209 20.11 -13.37 12.01
N GLU A 210 21.29 -12.88 11.67
CA GLU A 210 22.56 -13.56 11.90
C GLU A 210 23.65 -12.52 12.21
N ASN A 211 24.88 -12.97 12.45
CA ASN A 211 26.03 -12.11 12.74
C ASN A 211 25.83 -11.19 13.97
N PHE A 212 25.27 -11.75 15.04
CA PHE A 212 25.08 -11.02 16.29
C PHE A 212 26.42 -10.61 16.92
N GLY A 213 26.55 -9.31 17.23
CA GLY A 213 27.70 -8.73 17.94
C GLY A 213 27.30 -8.10 19.27
N ILE A 214 28.29 -7.80 20.10
CA ILE A 214 28.10 -7.03 21.34
C ILE A 214 28.06 -5.55 20.99
N VAL A 215 27.14 -4.82 21.61
CA VAL A 215 27.02 -3.36 21.47
C VAL A 215 27.69 -2.68 22.68
N ASP A 216 28.62 -1.76 22.42
CA ASP A 216 29.14 -0.86 23.45
C ASP A 216 28.12 0.26 23.71
N SER A 217 27.23 0.01 24.67
CA SER A 217 26.13 0.92 24.99
C SER A 217 26.60 2.27 25.54
N GLU A 218 27.76 2.31 26.20
CA GLU A 218 28.33 3.53 26.76
C GLU A 218 28.87 4.43 25.65
N LEU A 219 29.57 3.86 24.66
CA LEU A 219 29.96 4.59 23.44
C LEU A 219 28.73 5.11 22.68
N ILE A 220 27.67 4.30 22.58
CA ILE A 220 26.41 4.72 21.95
C ILE A 220 25.79 5.91 22.68
N LEU A 221 25.71 5.87 24.02
CA LEU A 221 25.21 6.99 24.82
C LEU A 221 26.04 8.26 24.62
N GLN A 222 27.38 8.14 24.58
CA GLN A 222 28.27 9.29 24.35
C GLN A 222 28.03 9.93 22.99
N LYS A 223 27.92 9.11 21.93
CA LYS A 223 27.60 9.59 20.58
C LYS A 223 26.21 10.23 20.51
N LEU A 224 25.21 9.59 21.12
CA LEU A 224 23.84 10.12 21.17
C LEU A 224 23.77 11.46 21.91
N ALA A 225 24.51 11.62 23.00
CA ALA A 225 24.57 12.86 23.75
C ALA A 225 25.15 14.05 22.95
N GLN A 226 25.94 13.77 21.90
CA GLN A 226 26.47 14.78 20.99
C GLN A 226 25.62 14.96 19.72
N LEU A 227 24.60 14.11 19.50
CA LEU A 227 23.79 14.15 18.30
C LEU A 227 22.83 15.36 18.34
N PRO A 228 22.88 16.27 17.35
CA PRO A 228 21.95 17.39 17.30
C PRO A 228 20.51 16.90 17.14
N VAL A 229 19.60 17.40 17.99
CA VAL A 229 18.15 17.22 17.84
C VAL A 229 17.53 18.60 17.71
N THR A 230 16.83 18.82 16.59
CA THR A 230 16.27 20.13 16.25
C THR A 230 14.79 20.03 15.89
N TYR A 231 14.11 21.18 15.91
CA TYR A 231 12.79 21.30 15.30
C TYR A 231 12.92 21.63 13.82
N TRP A 232 12.07 21.03 13.00
CA TRP A 232 12.09 21.24 11.55
C TRP A 232 10.71 21.03 10.92
N ASN A 233 10.55 21.48 9.67
CA ASN A 233 9.40 21.21 8.82
C ASN A 233 9.87 20.80 7.42
N TYR A 234 9.09 19.98 6.72
CA TYR A 234 9.39 19.71 5.32
C TYR A 234 9.19 20.97 4.48
N LYS A 235 9.98 21.14 3.42
CA LYS A 235 9.86 22.27 2.47
C LYS A 235 8.47 22.39 1.83
N THR A 236 7.75 21.28 1.75
CA THR A 236 6.38 21.20 1.21
C THR A 236 5.29 21.44 2.26
N GLN A 237 5.65 21.65 3.53
CA GLN A 237 4.71 21.89 4.62
C GLN A 237 4.67 23.36 5.02
N ALA A 238 3.52 23.80 5.54
CA ALA A 238 3.39 25.11 6.16
C ALA A 238 4.37 25.26 7.34
N ALA A 239 4.95 26.44 7.51
CA ALA A 239 5.93 26.74 8.58
C ALA A 239 5.39 26.55 10.01
N THR A 240 4.06 26.44 10.17
CA THR A 240 3.41 26.15 11.45
C THR A 240 3.47 24.66 11.83
N LYS A 241 3.76 23.76 10.89
CA LYS A 241 3.98 22.34 11.17
C LYS A 241 5.38 22.16 11.73
N ARG A 242 5.51 21.42 12.83
CA ARG A 242 6.78 21.17 13.50
C ARG A 242 6.95 19.69 13.75
N HIS A 243 8.10 19.18 13.37
CA HIS A 243 8.62 17.86 13.73
C HIS A 243 9.84 18.06 14.63
N ILE A 244 10.25 16.99 15.31
CA ILE A 244 11.45 16.95 16.15
C ILE A 244 12.24 15.70 15.81
N GLY A 245 13.56 15.84 15.69
CA GLY A 245 14.45 14.72 15.47
C GLY A 245 15.84 15.15 14.98
N PRO A 246 16.76 14.19 14.85
CA PRO A 246 18.06 14.43 14.23
C PRO A 246 17.94 14.52 12.70
N MET A 247 18.97 15.06 12.06
CA MET A 247 19.15 14.95 10.60
C MET A 247 19.85 13.64 10.26
N ALA A 248 19.50 13.06 9.11
CA ALA A 248 20.05 11.78 8.67
C ALA A 248 21.58 11.80 8.51
N GLN A 249 22.13 12.94 8.07
CA GLN A 249 23.57 13.14 7.89
C GLN A 249 24.32 13.02 9.21
N ASP A 250 23.83 13.69 10.26
CA ASP A 250 24.45 13.66 11.59
C ASP A 250 24.34 12.26 12.21
N PHE A 251 23.17 11.61 12.08
CA PHE A 251 22.95 10.26 12.56
C PHE A 251 23.89 9.25 11.88
N TYR A 252 24.00 9.34 10.55
CA TYR A 252 24.92 8.50 9.77
C TYR A 252 26.37 8.73 10.16
N SER A 253 26.82 10.00 10.26
CA SER A 253 28.18 10.34 10.68
C SER A 253 28.53 9.80 12.08
N ALA A 254 27.55 9.79 13.00
CA ALA A 254 27.77 9.32 14.36
C ALA A 254 27.83 7.78 14.46
N PHE A 255 26.90 7.07 13.81
CA PHE A 255 26.67 5.64 14.04
C PHE A 255 27.13 4.71 12.92
N GLN A 256 27.20 5.18 11.67
CA GLN A 256 27.68 4.41 10.51
C GLN A 256 27.02 3.02 10.37
N LEU A 257 25.72 2.92 10.63
CA LEU A 257 24.98 1.66 10.50
C LEU A 257 24.63 1.40 9.03
N ASP A 258 24.89 0.18 8.54
CA ASP A 258 24.82 -0.23 7.12
C ASP A 258 23.38 -0.46 6.59
N GLY A 259 22.37 0.21 7.16
CA GLY A 259 21.00 0.17 6.66
C GLY A 259 20.86 0.79 5.26
N ILE A 260 19.80 0.44 4.52
CA ILE A 260 19.49 1.09 3.23
C ILE A 260 19.32 2.59 3.48
N GLY A 261 20.26 3.37 2.93
CA GLY A 261 20.20 4.82 2.96
C GLY A 261 21.58 5.40 3.19
N ASN A 262 22.07 6.11 2.20
CA ASN A 262 23.07 7.16 2.37
C ASN A 262 22.71 8.11 3.54
N ASP A 263 23.52 9.13 3.73
CA ASP A 263 23.35 10.22 4.69
C ASP A 263 22.01 11.01 4.59
N THR A 264 20.97 10.54 3.87
CA THR A 264 19.69 11.23 3.67
C THR A 264 18.46 10.56 4.29
N THR A 265 18.58 9.34 4.83
CA THR A 265 17.46 8.65 5.49
C THR A 265 17.85 8.03 6.83
N ILE A 266 16.88 7.88 7.74
CA ILE A 266 17.06 7.19 9.02
C ILE A 266 16.15 5.96 9.04
N ASN A 267 16.72 4.79 9.27
CA ASN A 267 15.96 3.55 9.47
C ASN A 267 15.33 3.54 10.86
N SER A 268 14.02 3.30 10.94
CA SER A 268 13.28 3.30 12.21
C SER A 268 13.74 2.20 13.18
N VAL A 269 14.13 1.03 12.67
CA VAL A 269 14.62 -0.08 13.53
C VAL A 269 15.99 0.27 14.13
N ASP A 270 16.86 0.92 13.35
CA ASP A 270 18.21 1.26 13.79
C ASP A 270 18.20 2.37 14.84
N ILE A 271 17.42 3.43 14.63
CA ILE A 271 17.31 4.52 15.62
C ILE A 271 16.65 4.02 16.92
N ASP A 272 15.68 3.12 16.85
CA ASP A 272 15.10 2.47 18.04
C ASP A 272 16.16 1.65 18.78
N GLY A 273 17.00 0.89 18.05
CA GLY A 273 18.12 0.14 18.61
C GLY A 273 19.15 1.02 19.32
N VAL A 274 19.54 2.15 18.70
CA VAL A 274 20.43 3.15 19.29
C VAL A 274 19.83 3.73 20.58
N ASN A 275 18.55 4.11 20.55
CA ASN A 275 17.86 4.65 21.71
C ASN A 275 17.81 3.63 22.87
N MET A 276 17.49 2.36 22.59
CA MET A 276 17.48 1.31 23.61
C MET A 276 18.86 1.08 24.22
N ALA A 277 19.91 1.02 23.39
CA ALA A 277 21.28 0.87 23.88
C ALA A 277 21.71 2.05 24.77
N ALA A 278 21.40 3.29 24.36
CA ALA A 278 21.70 4.48 25.15
C ALA A 278 20.93 4.49 26.49
N ILE A 279 19.65 4.09 26.50
CA ILE A 279 18.84 3.98 27.73
C ILE A 279 19.46 2.95 28.69
N GLN A 280 19.91 1.80 28.18
CA GLN A 280 20.59 0.79 29.01
C GLN A 280 21.88 1.32 29.64
N ALA A 281 22.69 2.07 28.88
CA ALA A 281 23.89 2.71 29.42
C ALA A 281 23.56 3.80 30.46
N LEU A 282 22.54 4.61 30.21
CA LEU A 282 22.11 5.65 31.14
C LEU A 282 21.63 5.06 32.47
N GLU A 283 20.85 3.97 32.42
CA GLU A 283 20.40 3.25 33.61
C GLU A 283 21.58 2.66 34.40
N LYS A 284 22.57 2.08 33.70
CA LYS A 284 23.80 1.57 34.33
C LYS A 284 24.55 2.69 35.06
N ARG A 285 24.81 3.82 34.38
CA ARG A 285 25.51 4.96 34.95
C ARG A 285 24.76 5.56 36.15
N THR A 286 23.44 5.63 36.06
CA THR A 286 22.59 6.16 37.14
C THR A 286 22.70 5.29 38.40
N LYS A 287 22.70 3.96 38.25
CA LYS A 287 22.92 3.02 39.38
C LYS A 287 24.30 3.16 40.01
N GLU A 288 25.34 3.27 39.20
CA GLU A 288 26.72 3.43 39.68
C GLU A 288 26.88 4.74 40.46
N LEU A 289 26.35 5.84 39.93
CA LEU A 289 26.34 7.15 40.61
C LEU A 289 25.54 7.12 41.92
N GLN A 290 24.41 6.43 41.96
CA GLN A 290 23.62 6.30 43.19
C GLN A 290 24.41 5.54 44.27
N LEU A 291 25.07 4.44 43.90
CA LEU A 291 25.90 3.67 44.83
C LEU A 291 27.06 4.51 45.37
N GLU A 292 27.74 5.25 44.50
CA GLU A 292 28.81 6.15 44.92
C GLU A 292 28.29 7.24 45.86
N ASN A 293 27.14 7.83 45.56
CA ASN A 293 26.50 8.84 46.41
C ASN A 293 26.17 8.30 47.80
N ASP A 294 25.65 7.07 47.88
CA ASP A 294 25.32 6.42 49.15
C ASP A 294 26.58 6.11 49.97
N GLN A 295 27.66 5.66 49.31
CA GLN A 295 28.95 5.47 49.95
C GLN A 295 29.55 6.78 50.45
N LEU A 296 29.46 7.85 49.67
CA LEU A 296 29.92 9.18 50.06
C LEU A 296 29.12 9.71 51.26
N LYS A 297 27.79 9.57 51.26
CA LYS A 297 26.94 9.92 52.41
C LYS A 297 27.31 9.14 53.67
N ALA A 298 27.54 7.84 53.55
CA ALA A 298 27.97 7.01 54.68
C ALA A 298 29.33 7.46 55.23
N ARG A 299 30.29 7.79 54.35
CA ARG A 299 31.60 8.34 54.76
C ARG A 299 31.48 9.71 55.42
N MET A 300 30.65 10.60 54.89
CA MET A 300 30.41 11.91 55.50
C MET A 300 29.82 11.78 56.91
N ALA A 301 28.80 10.93 57.10
CA ALA A 301 28.21 10.68 58.41
C ALA A 301 29.24 10.08 59.40
N ALA A 302 30.13 9.20 58.93
CA ALA A 302 31.20 8.64 59.75
C ALA A 302 32.24 9.70 60.17
N LEU A 303 32.63 10.58 59.25
CA LEU A 303 33.55 11.70 59.53
C LEU A 303 32.92 12.72 60.49
N GLU A 304 31.64 13.09 60.30
CA GLU A 304 30.90 13.97 61.22
C GLU A 304 30.84 13.40 62.64
N LYS A 305 30.67 12.07 62.77
CA LYS A 305 30.73 11.42 64.08
C LYS A 305 32.13 11.51 64.70
N GLN A 306 33.18 11.32 63.91
CA GLN A 306 34.57 11.44 64.39
C GLN A 306 34.90 12.86 64.82
N THR A 307 34.52 13.87 64.05
CA THR A 307 34.75 15.28 64.41
C THR A 307 33.98 15.68 65.66
N ALA A 308 32.76 15.18 65.86
CA ALA A 308 32.01 15.40 67.10
C ALA A 308 32.70 14.79 68.33
N VAL A 309 33.25 13.57 68.20
CA VAL A 309 34.02 12.92 69.28
C VAL A 309 35.30 13.69 69.59
N LEU A 310 36.07 14.06 68.57
CA LEU A 310 37.29 14.87 68.72
C LEU A 310 37.00 16.22 69.37
N THR A 311 35.96 16.93 68.91
CA THR A 311 35.56 18.21 69.48
C THR A 311 35.21 18.07 70.97
N LYS A 312 34.50 17.01 71.34
CA LYS A 312 34.18 16.72 72.75
C LYS A 312 35.43 16.42 73.58
N ALA A 313 36.38 15.65 73.05
CA ALA A 313 37.64 15.34 73.72
C ALA A 313 38.47 16.61 73.96
N VAL A 314 38.63 17.47 72.94
CA VAL A 314 39.34 18.75 73.05
C VAL A 314 38.67 19.69 74.04
N MET A 315 37.34 19.80 74.03
CA MET A 315 36.63 20.62 75.03
C MET A 315 36.78 20.09 76.45
N GLY A 316 36.82 18.76 76.63
CA GLY A 316 37.08 18.11 77.92
C GLY A 316 38.48 18.42 78.48
N GLU A 317 39.52 18.30 77.64
CA GLU A 317 40.90 18.64 78.02
C GLU A 317 41.07 20.13 78.32
N MET A 318 40.38 21.02 77.59
CA MET A 318 40.38 22.47 77.89
C MET A 318 39.73 22.78 79.23
N THR A 319 38.70 22.03 79.65
CA THR A 319 38.09 22.19 80.98
C THR A 319 38.99 21.66 82.10
N GLU A 320 39.67 20.53 81.92
CA GLU A 320 40.60 19.99 82.92
C GLU A 320 41.84 20.89 83.11
N ASN A 321 42.40 21.43 82.02
CA ASN A 321 43.53 22.36 82.10
C ASN A 321 43.17 23.72 82.75
N LYS A 322 41.90 24.17 82.66
CA LYS A 322 41.45 25.36 83.40
C LYS A 322 41.33 25.10 84.91
N VAL A 323 40.97 23.88 85.31
CA VAL A 323 40.85 23.48 86.73
C VAL A 323 42.22 23.25 87.36
N SER A 324 43.22 22.80 86.60
CA SER A 324 44.59 22.62 87.10
C SER A 324 45.36 23.95 87.22
N ALA A 325 45.11 24.93 86.35
CA ALA A 325 45.74 26.25 86.39
C ALA A 325 45.15 27.22 87.45
N SER A 326 44.07 26.83 88.14
CA SER A 326 43.40 27.62 89.17
C SER A 326 43.61 27.08 90.60
N ARG A 327 44.53 26.12 90.77
CA ARG A 327 45.10 25.69 92.06
C ARG A 327 46.52 26.20 92.20
#